data_AF-A0A353DCZ4-F1
#
_entry.id   AF-A0A353DCZ4-F1
#
_cell.length_a   1.000
_cell.length_b   1.000
_cell.length_c   1.000
_cell.angle_alpha   90.00
_cell.angle_beta   90.00
_cell.angle_gamma   90.00
#
_symmetry.space_group_name_H-M   'P 1'
#
loop_
_entity.id
_entity.type
_entity.pdbx_description
1 polymer ?
#
loop_
_entity_poly.entity_id
_entity_poly.type
_entity_poly.pdbx_seq_one_letter_code
_entity_poly.pdbx_strand_id
1 'polypeptide(L)' 'MGRIPEETIEQILAATDIVDLIGSYFPLKRAGSLFKANCPFH' A
#
# COMPACT_ATOMS: atom_id res chain seq x y z
N MET A 1 4.22 -14.68 -21.13
CA MET A 1 3.52 -14.46 -19.84
C MET A 1 2.09 -14.04 -20.13
N GLY A 2 1.10 -14.74 -19.59
CA GLY A 2 -0.29 -14.25 -19.62
C GLY A 2 -0.42 -13.02 -18.73
N ARG A 3 -1.12 -12.00 -19.20
CA ARG A 3 -1.44 -10.81 -18.38
C ARG A 3 -2.54 -11.22 -17.38
N ILE A 4 -2.38 -10.82 -16.12
CA ILE A 4 -3.41 -11.00 -15.10
C ILE A 4 -4.67 -10.23 -15.54
N PRO A 5 -5.89 -10.80 -15.43
CA PRO A 5 -7.13 -10.09 -15.75
C PRO A 5 -7.28 -8.81 -14.93
N GLU A 6 -7.86 -7.79 -15.53
CA GLU A 6 -8.04 -6.48 -14.87
C GLU A 6 -8.93 -6.58 -13.62
N GLU A 7 -10.01 -7.38 -13.69
CA GLU A 7 -10.86 -7.68 -12.54
C GLU A 7 -10.06 -8.25 -11.35
N THR A 8 -9.10 -9.13 -11.61
CA THR A 8 -8.24 -9.69 -10.55
C THR A 8 -7.35 -8.62 -9.94
N ILE A 9 -6.86 -7.67 -10.74
CA ILE A 9 -6.07 -6.54 -10.24
C ILE A 9 -6.94 -5.66 -9.34
N GLU A 10 -8.16 -5.35 -9.75
CA GLU A 10 -9.10 -4.55 -8.96
C GLU A 10 -9.47 -5.22 -7.64
N GLN A 11 -9.72 -6.54 -7.66
CA GLN A 11 -9.98 -7.33 -6.45
C GLN A 11 -8.81 -7.27 -5.47
N ILE A 12 -7.57 -7.36 -5.95
CA ILE A 12 -6.37 -7.23 -5.11
C ILE A 12 -6.27 -5.83 -4.52
N LEU A 13 -6.46 -4.78 -5.32
CA LEU A 13 -6.40 -3.39 -4.86
C LEU A 13 -7.46 -3.11 -3.79
N ALA A 14 -8.70 -3.61 -3.98
CA ALA A 14 -9.79 -3.42 -3.03
C ALA A 14 -9.56 -4.18 -1.70
N ALA A 15 -8.86 -5.31 -1.74
CA ALA A 15 -8.56 -6.12 -0.56
C ALA A 15 -7.28 -5.69 0.18
N THR A 16 -6.48 -4.78 -0.39
CA THR A 16 -5.18 -4.38 0.16
C THR A 16 -5.30 -3.10 0.99
N ASP A 17 -5.00 -3.19 2.30
CA ASP A 17 -4.74 -2.00 3.11
C ASP A 17 -3.32 -1.51 2.85
N ILE A 18 -3.21 -0.38 2.14
CA ILE A 18 -1.92 0.20 1.79
C ILE A 18 -1.14 0.70 3.02
N VAL A 19 -1.81 1.06 4.11
CA VAL A 19 -1.15 1.52 5.35
C VAL A 19 -0.49 0.34 6.05
N ASP A 20 -1.19 -0.78 6.17
CA ASP A 20 -0.65 -2.02 6.75
C ASP A 20 0.50 -2.57 5.89
N LEU A 21 0.30 -2.64 4.57
CA LEU A 21 1.31 -3.11 3.64
C LEU A 21 2.60 -2.29 3.75
N ILE A 22 2.53 -0.96 3.67
CA ILE A 22 3.72 -0.11 3.77
C ILE A 22 4.31 -0.17 5.20
N GLY A 23 3.46 -0.22 6.23
CA GLY A 23 3.86 -0.32 7.64
C GLY A 23 4.67 -1.58 7.96
N SER A 24 4.48 -2.65 7.18
CA SER A 24 5.28 -3.88 7.28
C SER A 24 6.75 -3.68 6.87
N TYR A 25 7.06 -2.65 6.06
CA TYR A 25 8.43 -2.34 5.62
C TYR A 25 9.14 -1.31 6.51
N PHE A 26 8.43 -0.26 6.94
CA PHE A 26 9.00 0.80 7.77
C PHE A 26 7.93 1.52 8.59
N PRO A 27 8.29 2.12 9.75
CA PRO A 27 7.31 2.69 10.66
C PRO A 27 6.57 3.88 10.04
N LEU A 28 5.24 3.80 10.03
CA LEU A 28 4.35 4.92 9.68
C LEU A 28 3.82 5.59 10.96
N LYS A 29 3.73 6.92 10.94
CA LYS A 29 3.14 7.73 12.00
C LYS A 29 1.83 8.36 11.54
N ARG A 30 0.76 8.20 12.33
CA ARG A 30 -0.53 8.86 12.07
C ARG A 30 -0.39 10.38 12.20
N ALA A 31 -0.96 11.11 11.25
CA ALA A 31 -0.98 12.56 11.15
C ALA A 31 -2.38 13.02 10.70
N GLY A 32 -3.32 13.11 11.66
CA GLY A 32 -4.73 13.35 11.36
C GLY A 32 -5.37 12.16 10.65
N SER A 33 -5.97 12.40 9.49
CA SER A 33 -6.51 11.37 8.60
C SER A 33 -5.43 10.68 7.73
N LEU A 34 -4.19 11.18 7.74
CA LEU A 34 -3.09 10.68 6.91
C LEU A 34 -2.07 9.89 7.73
N PHE A 35 -1.15 9.23 7.04
CA PHE A 35 0.05 8.59 7.58
C PHE A 35 1.32 9.21 6.97
N LYS A 36 2.39 9.33 7.74
CA LYS A 36 3.66 9.93 7.33
C LYS A 36 4.85 9.08 7.79
N ALA A 37 5.93 9.11 7.02
CA ALA A 37 7.23 8.55 7.37
C ALA A 37 8.34 9.31 6.64
N ASN A 38 9.58 9.09 7.05
CA ASN A 38 10.74 9.49 6.25
C ASN A 38 10.76 8.64 4.97
N CYS A 39 11.07 9.27 3.84
CA CYS A 39 11.11 8.57 2.56
C CYS A 39 12.22 7.51 2.57
N PRO A 40 11.97 6.27 2.15
CA PRO A 40 13.03 5.26 1.99
C PRO A 40 13.76 5.38 0.63
N PHE A 41 13.32 6.27 -0.25
CA PHE A 41 13.83 6.40 -1.63
C PHE A 41 14.69 7.64 -1.87
N HIS A 42 14.72 8.57 -0.90
CA HIS A 42 15.58 9.75 -0.91
C HIS A 42 16.24 9.84 0.46
#